data_AF-A0A4Q3AHS5-F1
#
_entry.id   AF-A0A4Q3AHS5-F1
#
_cell.length_a   1.000
_cell.length_b   1.000
_cell.length_c   1.000
_cell.angle_alpha   90.00
_cell.angle_beta   90.00
_cell.angle_gamma   90.00
#
_symmetry.space_group_name_H-M   'P 1'
#
loop_
_entity.id
_entity.type
_entity.pdbx_description
1 polymer ?
#
loop_
_entity_poly.entity_id
_entity_poly.type
_entity_poly.pdbx_seq_one_letter_code
_entity_poly.pdbx_strand_id
1 'polypeptide(L)'
;MLSALIALLSASTPVPAQTPAAPSPMLVEITEGQPVTIRQDRAYLLFRIHRPKGVPSFEPVFLRKPTSAELDDYRAAKAKAFAEARPKLIEEREKTMRRRAEQESQGRKPSGPVPPEPILDTFPYFYPAVANLAGIRHNFPLAKGAPDNLYLIEAVPGDYVLYGTSWGMGPQGLAVCWCLGTVGFTAKAGVVSDLGTMFFDTAKFRSKVPELKDETGFGPSSDTPWFLIGGTVRPDRRDGALPAALAAIPVSPADYVAVGSFVDLNNGGINRLGPVPGVLDYVRSKPIDVKTGVAAAGGAVGR
;
A
#
# COMPACT_ATOMS: atom_id res chain seq x y z
N MET A 1 -64.90 14.94 48.27
CA MET A 1 -63.60 15.41 47.75
C MET A 1 -63.05 14.31 46.86
N LEU A 2 -63.16 14.47 45.53
CA LEU A 2 -62.79 13.46 44.53
C LEU A 2 -61.42 13.81 43.97
N SER A 3 -60.41 12.98 44.21
CA SER A 3 -59.05 13.15 43.68
C SER A 3 -58.91 12.46 42.33
N ALA A 4 -58.51 13.23 41.31
CA ALA A 4 -58.27 12.78 39.95
C ALA A 4 -56.82 12.26 39.78
N LEU A 5 -56.67 11.09 39.17
CA LEU A 5 -55.40 10.49 38.75
C LEU A 5 -55.06 11.01 37.33
N ILE A 6 -53.88 11.62 37.15
CA ILE A 6 -53.35 11.99 35.83
C ILE A 6 -52.27 10.98 35.45
N ALA A 7 -52.52 10.20 34.40
CA ALA A 7 -51.55 9.30 33.79
C ALA A 7 -50.68 10.08 32.78
N LEU A 8 -49.38 10.17 33.05
CA LEU A 8 -48.40 10.67 32.08
C LEU A 8 -48.08 9.56 31.06
N LEU A 9 -48.50 9.76 29.81
CA LEU A 9 -47.98 9.01 28.67
C LEU A 9 -46.61 9.58 28.26
N SER A 10 -45.54 8.81 28.47
CA SER A 10 -44.22 9.09 27.91
C SER A 10 -44.20 8.70 26.43
N ALA A 11 -44.23 9.69 25.54
CA ALA A 11 -44.01 9.50 24.12
C ALA A 11 -42.50 9.27 23.87
N SER A 12 -42.11 8.03 23.63
CA SER A 12 -40.77 7.67 23.15
C SER A 12 -40.64 8.07 21.68
N THR A 13 -39.89 9.12 21.41
CA THR A 13 -39.52 9.50 20.04
C THR A 13 -38.52 8.49 19.48
N PRO A 14 -38.72 7.97 18.25
CA PRO A 14 -37.76 7.08 17.61
C PRO A 14 -36.49 7.87 17.28
N VAL A 15 -35.35 7.38 17.77
CA VAL A 15 -34.03 7.90 17.39
C VAL A 15 -33.78 7.50 15.94
N PRO A 16 -33.52 8.44 15.01
CA PRO A 16 -33.17 8.09 13.65
C PRO A 16 -31.86 7.29 13.65
N ALA A 17 -31.89 6.11 13.03
CA ALA A 17 -30.70 5.31 12.79
C ALA A 17 -29.70 6.14 11.96
N GLN A 18 -28.54 6.45 12.55
CA GLN A 18 -27.47 7.10 11.82
C GLN A 18 -26.99 6.16 10.72
N THR A 19 -27.11 6.59 9.47
CA THR A 19 -26.45 5.95 8.34
C THR A 19 -24.96 5.81 8.68
N PRO A 20 -24.35 4.62 8.54
CA PRO A 20 -22.92 4.45 8.78
C PRO A 20 -22.14 5.47 7.95
N ALA A 21 -21.31 6.28 8.62
CA ALA A 21 -20.43 7.22 7.93
C ALA A 21 -19.58 6.44 6.92
N ALA A 22 -19.38 7.01 5.72
CA ALA A 22 -18.48 6.42 4.75
C ALA A 22 -17.10 6.20 5.40
N PRO A 23 -16.44 5.06 5.17
CA PRO A 23 -15.14 4.79 5.78
C PRO A 23 -14.17 5.90 5.40
N SER A 24 -13.47 6.45 6.40
CA SER A 24 -12.48 7.48 6.16
C SER A 24 -11.36 6.95 5.26
N PRO A 25 -10.90 7.73 4.27
CA PRO A 25 -9.82 7.30 3.38
C PRO A 25 -8.55 6.95 4.15
N MET A 26 -7.84 5.93 3.68
CA MET A 26 -6.60 5.47 4.32
C MET A 26 -5.55 6.58 4.39
N LEU A 27 -5.33 7.26 3.26
CA LEU A 27 -4.39 8.37 3.12
C LEU A 27 -5.11 9.60 2.55
N VAL A 28 -4.79 10.78 3.06
CA VAL A 28 -5.28 12.08 2.59
C VAL A 28 -4.09 13.02 2.43
N GLU A 29 -3.91 13.56 1.22
CA GLU A 29 -2.87 14.55 0.93
C GLU A 29 -3.26 15.91 1.52
N ILE A 30 -2.38 16.48 2.34
CA ILE A 30 -2.47 17.88 2.77
C ILE A 30 -1.57 18.70 1.86
N THR A 31 -2.19 19.61 1.12
CA THR A 31 -1.55 20.33 0.01
C THR A 31 -1.24 21.78 0.38
N GLU A 32 -0.44 22.44 -0.45
CA GLU A 32 -0.15 23.88 -0.33
C GLU A 32 -1.42 24.72 -0.10
N GLY A 33 -1.35 25.65 0.86
CA GLY A 33 -2.44 26.55 1.22
C GLY A 33 -3.50 25.97 2.16
N GLN A 34 -3.50 24.66 2.41
CA GLN A 34 -4.41 24.06 3.39
C GLN A 34 -3.89 24.26 4.83
N PRO A 35 -4.77 24.53 5.81
CA PRO A 35 -4.38 24.58 7.21
C PRO A 35 -3.92 23.18 7.67
N VAL A 36 -2.81 23.13 8.38
CA VAL A 36 -2.30 21.89 8.98
C VAL A 36 -2.81 21.79 10.41
N THR A 37 -3.75 20.88 10.64
CA THR A 37 -4.25 20.56 11.98
C THR A 37 -3.99 19.09 12.27
N ILE A 38 -3.23 18.80 13.33
CA ILE A 38 -2.90 17.44 13.75
C ILE A 38 -4.01 16.87 14.61
N ARG A 39 -4.73 15.91 14.06
CA ARG A 39 -5.74 15.11 14.77
C ARG A 39 -5.07 14.00 15.58
N GLN A 40 -5.58 13.76 16.77
CA GLN A 40 -5.02 12.75 17.68
C GLN A 40 -5.37 11.32 17.27
N ASP A 41 -6.40 11.12 16.44
CA ASP A 41 -6.84 9.82 15.92
C ASP A 41 -6.21 9.46 14.55
N ARG A 42 -5.32 10.31 14.04
CA ARG A 42 -4.66 10.15 12.73
C ARG A 42 -3.15 10.19 12.88
N ALA A 43 -2.45 9.47 12.02
CA ALA A 43 -1.01 9.59 11.88
C ALA A 43 -0.68 10.54 10.73
N TYR A 44 0.56 11.04 10.67
CA TYR A 44 0.99 11.95 9.62
C TYR A 44 2.34 11.52 9.05
N LEU A 45 2.42 11.40 7.73
CA LEU A 45 3.64 11.03 7.00
C LEU A 45 4.20 12.29 6.36
N LEU A 46 5.37 12.71 6.81
CA LEU A 46 6.11 13.83 6.22
C LEU A 46 7.26 13.26 5.39
N PHE A 47 7.37 13.67 4.12
CA PHE A 47 8.48 13.22 3.29
C PHE A 47 8.76 14.16 2.14
N ARG A 48 9.94 13.99 1.55
CA ARG A 48 10.34 14.71 0.34
C ARG A 48 10.40 13.75 -0.83
N ILE A 49 10.03 14.22 -2.01
CA ILE A 49 10.36 13.55 -3.27
C ILE A 49 11.41 14.41 -3.98
N HIS A 50 12.58 13.82 -4.22
CA HIS A 50 13.65 14.45 -4.99
C HIS A 50 13.28 14.49 -6.47
N ARG A 51 13.28 15.69 -7.08
CA ARG A 51 12.87 15.90 -8.47
C ARG A 51 13.97 16.56 -9.30
N PRO A 52 15.02 15.80 -9.68
CA PRO A 52 16.07 16.32 -10.52
C PRO A 52 15.56 16.57 -11.95
N LYS A 53 16.14 17.57 -12.62
CA LYS A 53 15.76 17.94 -13.99
C LYS A 53 15.96 16.76 -14.95
N GLY A 54 14.93 16.42 -15.71
CA GLY A 54 14.97 15.38 -16.75
C GLY A 54 14.59 13.98 -16.26
N VAL A 55 14.27 13.81 -14.98
CA VAL A 55 13.73 12.55 -14.45
C VAL A 55 12.20 12.60 -14.44
N PRO A 56 11.49 11.54 -14.87
CA PRO A 56 10.03 11.47 -14.78
C PRO A 56 9.52 11.64 -13.36
N SER A 57 8.25 12.00 -13.24
CA SER A 57 7.63 12.17 -11.93
C SER A 57 7.03 10.84 -11.49
N PHE A 58 7.44 10.41 -10.30
CA PHE A 58 7.03 9.14 -9.72
C PHE A 58 6.26 9.38 -8.43
N GLU A 59 5.33 8.48 -8.14
CA GLU A 59 4.46 8.54 -6.97
C GLU A 59 4.76 7.38 -6.04
N PRO A 60 5.16 7.62 -4.79
CA PRO A 60 5.35 6.54 -3.84
C PRO A 60 4.00 5.88 -3.54
N VAL A 61 4.03 4.56 -3.49
CA VAL A 61 2.89 3.72 -3.13
C VAL A 61 3.17 3.09 -1.77
N PHE A 62 2.25 3.30 -0.84
CA PHE A 62 2.31 2.73 0.50
C PHE A 62 1.30 1.60 0.63
N LEU A 63 1.72 0.53 1.31
CA LEU A 63 0.86 -0.57 1.73
C LEU A 63 0.77 -0.56 3.25
N ARG A 64 -0.43 -0.42 3.80
CA ARG A 64 -0.69 -0.62 5.22
C ARG A 64 -0.86 -2.11 5.49
N LYS A 65 -0.22 -2.61 6.54
CA LYS A 65 -0.46 -3.95 7.05
C LYS A 65 -1.88 -4.00 7.64
N PRO A 66 -2.75 -4.92 7.19
CA PRO A 66 -4.06 -5.09 7.81
C PRO A 66 -3.92 -5.47 9.29
N THR A 67 -4.83 -4.99 10.11
CA THR A 67 -4.98 -5.43 11.51
C THR A 67 -5.53 -6.85 11.57
N SER A 68 -5.44 -7.50 12.74
CA SER A 68 -6.03 -8.82 12.94
C SER A 68 -7.53 -8.82 12.71
N ALA A 69 -8.24 -7.79 13.19
CA ALA A 69 -9.68 -7.63 12.99
C ALA A 69 -10.03 -7.53 11.49
N GLU A 70 -9.28 -6.73 10.72
CA GLU A 70 -9.50 -6.62 9.27
C GLU A 70 -9.23 -7.93 8.53
N LEU A 71 -8.23 -8.71 8.98
CA LEU A 71 -7.96 -10.05 8.43
C LEU A 71 -9.07 -11.05 8.77
N ASP A 72 -9.63 -10.97 9.97
CA ASP A 72 -10.73 -11.83 10.40
C ASP A 72 -12.02 -11.49 9.66
N ASP A 73 -12.32 -10.21 9.46
CA ASP A 73 -13.43 -9.73 8.63
C ASP A 73 -13.29 -10.20 7.17
N TYR A 74 -12.07 -10.10 6.61
CA TYR A 74 -11.76 -10.64 5.29
C TYR A 74 -12.02 -12.14 5.21
N ARG A 75 -11.50 -12.93 6.16
CA ARG A 75 -11.68 -14.39 6.19
C ARG A 75 -13.14 -14.78 6.31
N ALA A 76 -13.90 -14.09 7.16
CA ALA A 76 -15.33 -14.31 7.32
C ALA A 76 -16.09 -13.99 6.03
N ALA A 77 -15.77 -12.86 5.39
CA ALA A 77 -16.39 -12.46 4.13
C ALA A 77 -16.04 -13.41 2.97
N LYS A 78 -14.78 -13.86 2.89
CA LYS A 78 -14.32 -14.86 1.92
C LYS A 78 -15.02 -16.21 2.12
N ALA A 79 -15.11 -16.67 3.37
CA ALA A 79 -15.78 -17.93 3.71
C ALA A 79 -17.27 -17.90 3.35
N LYS A 80 -17.95 -16.79 3.64
CA LYS A 80 -19.35 -16.58 3.27
C LYS A 80 -19.54 -16.59 1.75
N ALA A 81 -18.76 -15.79 1.02
CA ALA A 81 -18.82 -15.71 -0.44
C ALA A 81 -18.51 -17.07 -1.10
N PHE A 82 -17.57 -17.83 -0.54
CA PHE A 82 -17.28 -19.18 -1.00
C PHE A 82 -18.45 -20.13 -0.75
N ALA A 83 -19.07 -20.11 0.43
CA ALA A 83 -20.22 -20.97 0.73
C ALA A 83 -21.39 -20.72 -0.24
N GLU A 84 -21.63 -19.47 -0.61
CA GLU A 84 -22.64 -19.07 -1.60
C GLU A 84 -22.26 -19.50 -3.03
N ALA A 85 -20.99 -19.36 -3.42
CA ALA A 85 -20.52 -19.69 -4.78
C ALA A 85 -20.27 -21.19 -5.00
N ARG A 86 -19.97 -21.95 -3.95
CA ARG A 86 -19.49 -23.34 -4.02
C ARG A 86 -20.40 -24.28 -4.82
N PRO A 87 -21.73 -24.29 -4.66
CA PRO A 87 -22.60 -25.18 -5.44
C PRO A 87 -22.45 -24.96 -6.95
N LYS A 88 -22.40 -23.69 -7.38
CA LYS A 88 -22.23 -23.32 -8.79
C LYS A 88 -20.84 -23.70 -9.32
N LEU A 89 -19.79 -23.50 -8.51
CA LEU A 89 -18.43 -23.90 -8.89
C LEU A 89 -18.29 -25.42 -9.07
N ILE A 90 -18.96 -26.22 -8.22
CA ILE A 90 -19.02 -27.68 -8.36
C ILE A 90 -19.72 -28.06 -9.66
N GLU A 91 -20.89 -27.49 -9.92
CA GLU A 91 -21.65 -27.74 -11.15
C GLU A 91 -20.84 -27.39 -12.41
N GLU A 92 -20.21 -26.21 -12.43
CA GLU A 92 -19.36 -25.75 -13.54
C GLU A 92 -18.16 -26.67 -13.77
N ARG A 93 -17.52 -27.14 -12.70
CA ARG A 93 -16.43 -28.11 -12.78
C ARG A 93 -16.93 -29.43 -13.36
N GLU A 94 -18.00 -30.00 -12.82
CA GLU A 94 -18.56 -31.27 -13.30
C GLU A 94 -19.01 -31.19 -14.76
N LYS A 95 -19.66 -30.09 -15.15
CA LYS A 95 -20.05 -29.83 -16.54
C LYS A 95 -18.83 -29.76 -17.46
N THR A 96 -17.77 -29.07 -17.01
CA THR A 96 -16.52 -28.98 -17.76
C THR A 96 -15.85 -30.35 -17.89
N MET A 97 -15.79 -31.12 -16.81
CA MET A 97 -15.20 -32.47 -16.82
C MET A 97 -15.98 -33.43 -17.71
N ARG A 98 -17.33 -33.41 -17.67
CA ARG A 98 -18.18 -34.19 -18.58
C ARG A 98 -17.91 -33.85 -20.04
N ARG A 99 -17.87 -32.56 -20.39
CA ARG A 99 -17.56 -32.09 -21.75
C ARG A 99 -16.18 -32.56 -22.21
N ARG A 100 -15.18 -32.51 -21.34
CA ARG A 100 -13.82 -32.99 -21.67
C ARG A 100 -13.80 -34.50 -21.92
N ALA A 101 -14.45 -35.29 -21.07
CA ALA A 101 -14.54 -36.74 -21.25
C ALA A 101 -15.26 -37.12 -22.56
N GLU A 102 -16.31 -36.39 -22.92
CA GLU A 102 -17.00 -36.58 -24.20
C GLU A 102 -16.07 -36.24 -25.39
N GLN A 103 -15.34 -35.12 -25.34
CA GLN A 103 -14.35 -34.77 -26.36
C GLN A 103 -13.29 -35.87 -26.51
N GLU A 104 -12.76 -36.37 -25.40
CA GLU A 104 -11.78 -37.46 -25.38
C GLU A 104 -12.33 -38.75 -26.01
N SER A 105 -13.57 -39.13 -25.69
CA SER A 105 -14.22 -40.31 -26.27
C SER A 105 -14.44 -40.20 -27.79
N GLN A 106 -14.53 -38.98 -28.31
CA GLN A 106 -14.65 -38.68 -29.74
C GLN A 106 -13.28 -38.53 -30.44
N GLY A 107 -12.18 -38.82 -29.75
CA GLY A 107 -10.82 -38.62 -30.26
C GLY A 107 -10.42 -37.15 -30.43
N ARG A 108 -11.16 -36.22 -29.81
CA ARG A 108 -10.88 -34.78 -29.85
C ARG A 108 -10.06 -34.36 -28.65
N LYS A 109 -9.08 -33.46 -28.86
CA LYS A 109 -8.30 -32.88 -27.76
C LYS A 109 -9.18 -31.90 -26.96
N PRO A 110 -9.28 -32.02 -25.62
CA PRO A 110 -10.03 -31.09 -24.82
C PRO A 110 -9.52 -29.65 -24.90
N SER A 111 -10.45 -28.70 -24.97
CA SER A 111 -10.12 -27.27 -24.97
C SER A 111 -10.31 -26.63 -23.59
N GLY A 112 -9.44 -25.67 -23.27
CA GLY A 112 -9.50 -24.86 -22.06
C GLY A 112 -8.86 -25.50 -20.81
N PRO A 113 -8.60 -24.66 -19.79
CA PRO A 113 -8.06 -25.14 -18.52
C PRO A 113 -9.10 -25.98 -17.78
N VAL A 114 -8.63 -26.96 -17.01
CA VAL A 114 -9.47 -27.64 -16.02
C VAL A 114 -9.74 -26.61 -14.93
N PRO A 115 -11.01 -26.32 -14.58
CA PRO A 115 -11.32 -25.47 -13.44
C PRO A 115 -10.56 -25.99 -12.20
N PRO A 116 -10.17 -25.16 -11.21
CA PRO A 116 -9.59 -25.66 -9.97
C PRO A 116 -10.66 -26.38 -9.13
N GLU A 117 -10.22 -27.15 -8.13
CA GLU A 117 -11.15 -27.73 -7.17
C GLU A 117 -11.80 -26.59 -6.35
N PRO A 118 -13.12 -26.60 -6.11
CA PRO A 118 -13.77 -25.56 -5.31
C PRO A 118 -13.44 -25.75 -3.82
N ILE A 119 -12.27 -25.27 -3.41
CA ILE A 119 -11.83 -25.16 -2.02
C ILE A 119 -11.61 -23.70 -1.63
N LEU A 120 -11.77 -23.40 -0.34
CA LEU A 120 -11.74 -22.03 0.17
C LEU A 120 -10.39 -21.34 -0.08
N ASP A 121 -9.28 -22.06 0.05
CA ASP A 121 -7.93 -21.49 -0.05
C ASP A 121 -7.66 -20.89 -1.42
N THR A 122 -8.05 -21.60 -2.49
CA THR A 122 -7.86 -21.17 -3.88
C THR A 122 -9.03 -20.34 -4.42
N PHE A 123 -10.05 -20.06 -3.61
CA PHE A 123 -11.21 -19.28 -4.04
C PHE A 123 -10.80 -17.81 -4.27
N PRO A 124 -10.92 -17.28 -5.51
CA PRO A 124 -10.61 -15.89 -5.77
C PRO A 124 -11.70 -15.01 -5.15
N TYR A 125 -11.30 -14.08 -4.31
CA TYR A 125 -12.22 -13.19 -3.61
C TYR A 125 -11.68 -11.77 -3.61
N PHE A 126 -12.51 -10.82 -4.05
CA PHE A 126 -12.21 -9.40 -3.96
C PHE A 126 -12.91 -8.83 -2.73
N TYR A 127 -12.12 -8.22 -1.84
CA TYR A 127 -12.62 -7.66 -0.58
C TYR A 127 -12.66 -6.12 -0.65
N PRO A 128 -13.85 -5.50 -0.83
CA PRO A 128 -13.96 -4.07 -1.06
C PRO A 128 -13.94 -3.23 0.22
N ALA A 129 -14.02 -3.84 1.41
CA ALA A 129 -14.29 -3.11 2.64
C ALA A 129 -13.09 -2.30 3.16
N VAL A 130 -11.86 -2.71 2.83
CA VAL A 130 -10.64 -2.06 3.30
C VAL A 130 -9.68 -1.84 2.14
N ALA A 131 -9.32 -0.57 1.90
CA ALA A 131 -8.23 -0.21 0.98
C ALA A 131 -6.93 -0.06 1.79
N ASN A 132 -5.98 -0.99 1.56
CA ASN A 132 -4.68 -1.00 2.25
C ASN A 132 -3.54 -0.50 1.36
N LEU A 133 -3.79 -0.24 0.08
CA LEU A 133 -2.80 0.27 -0.87
C LEU A 133 -3.21 1.68 -1.31
N ALA A 134 -2.26 2.62 -1.27
CA ALA A 134 -2.50 3.97 -1.79
C ALA A 134 -1.21 4.60 -2.35
N GLY A 135 -1.34 5.21 -3.53
CA GLY A 135 -0.32 6.09 -4.10
C GLY A 135 -0.49 7.54 -3.64
N ILE A 136 0.62 8.26 -3.53
CA ILE A 136 0.62 9.71 -3.25
C ILE A 136 0.87 10.49 -4.52
N ARG A 137 -0.03 11.41 -4.85
CA ARG A 137 0.06 12.19 -6.08
C ARG A 137 1.23 13.16 -6.03
N HIS A 138 2.05 13.12 -7.08
CA HIS A 138 3.26 13.95 -7.15
C HIS A 138 2.96 15.44 -7.43
N ASN A 139 1.75 15.78 -7.89
CA ASN A 139 1.40 17.14 -8.32
C ASN A 139 0.92 18.06 -7.19
N PHE A 140 0.66 17.51 -6.00
CA PHE A 140 0.05 18.26 -4.91
C PHE A 140 0.92 18.26 -3.64
N PRO A 141 2.14 18.83 -3.70
CA PRO A 141 2.98 18.95 -2.51
C PRO A 141 2.38 19.94 -1.50
N LEU A 142 2.76 19.78 -0.24
CA LEU A 142 2.53 20.79 0.81
C LEU A 142 3.37 22.04 0.53
N ALA A 143 4.61 21.85 0.08
CA ALA A 143 5.51 22.92 -0.32
C ALA A 143 6.39 22.47 -1.48
N LYS A 144 6.51 23.31 -2.50
CA LYS A 144 7.45 23.08 -3.61
C LYS A 144 8.86 23.48 -3.18
N GLY A 145 9.84 22.71 -3.61
CA GLY A 145 11.24 23.04 -3.42
C GLY A 145 12.06 22.65 -4.65
N ALA A 146 13.28 23.19 -4.71
CA ALA A 146 14.24 22.89 -5.75
C ALA A 146 15.48 22.25 -5.11
N PRO A 147 15.73 20.94 -5.30
CA PRO A 147 15.01 19.97 -6.13
C PRO A 147 13.90 19.18 -5.41
N ASP A 148 13.69 19.39 -4.11
CA ASP A 148 12.85 18.50 -3.30
C ASP A 148 11.47 19.10 -3.03
N ASN A 149 10.41 18.39 -3.41
CA ASN A 149 9.05 18.72 -3.02
C ASN A 149 8.71 18.07 -1.67
N LEU A 150 8.07 18.82 -0.77
CA LEU A 150 7.63 18.34 0.54
C LEU A 150 6.16 17.92 0.51
N TYR A 151 5.85 16.76 1.08
CA TYR A 151 4.51 16.19 1.18
C TYR A 151 4.18 15.92 2.64
N LEU A 152 2.93 16.19 3.01
CA LEU A 152 2.35 15.80 4.29
C LEU A 152 1.07 15.02 4.03
N ILE A 153 1.03 13.79 4.51
CA ILE A 153 -0.07 12.88 4.29
C ILE A 153 -0.70 12.51 5.63
N GLU A 154 -1.98 12.80 5.79
CA GLU A 154 -2.76 12.26 6.91
C GLU A 154 -3.08 10.78 6.63
N ALA A 155 -2.83 9.92 7.61
CA ALA A 155 -2.92 8.47 7.49
C ALA A 155 -3.73 7.85 8.63
N VAL A 156 -4.32 6.67 8.38
CA VAL A 156 -4.77 5.79 9.47
C VAL A 156 -3.53 5.33 10.25
N PRO A 157 -3.52 5.33 11.59
CA PRO A 157 -2.39 4.76 12.35
C PRO A 157 -2.17 3.28 12.04
N GLY A 158 -0.91 2.83 12.01
CA GLY A 158 -0.58 1.42 11.76
C GLY A 158 0.82 1.20 11.20
N ASP A 159 1.09 -0.04 10.79
CA ASP A 159 2.35 -0.42 10.16
C ASP A 159 2.24 -0.27 8.65
N TYR A 160 3.21 0.40 8.05
CA TYR A 160 3.27 0.70 6.63
C TYR A 160 4.53 0.14 6.01
N VAL A 161 4.42 -0.20 4.73
CA VAL A 161 5.52 -0.58 3.87
C VAL A 161 5.58 0.41 2.73
N LEU A 162 6.78 0.88 2.43
CA LEU A 162 7.06 1.57 1.17
C LEU A 162 6.98 0.50 0.07
N TYR A 163 5.81 0.37 -0.56
CA TYR A 163 5.45 -0.82 -1.34
C TYR A 163 6.01 -0.79 -2.75
N GLY A 164 6.03 0.39 -3.35
CA GLY A 164 6.41 0.56 -4.74
C GLY A 164 6.22 1.98 -5.21
N THR A 165 6.19 2.14 -6.52
CA THR A 165 6.02 3.44 -7.16
C THR A 165 5.17 3.36 -8.42
N SER A 166 4.58 4.49 -8.81
CA SER A 166 3.75 4.64 -10.00
C SER A 166 4.21 5.76 -10.93
N TRP A 167 3.66 5.76 -12.15
CA TRP A 167 3.86 6.77 -13.21
C TRP A 167 2.98 8.03 -13.07
N GLY A 168 2.28 8.22 -11.95
CA GLY A 168 1.37 9.35 -11.84
C GLY A 168 0.02 9.17 -12.53
N MET A 169 -0.42 7.93 -12.72
CA MET A 169 -1.72 7.59 -13.32
C MET A 169 -2.89 7.61 -12.32
N GLY A 170 -2.69 8.15 -11.11
CA GLY A 170 -3.70 8.21 -10.07
C GLY A 170 -3.61 7.09 -9.02
N PRO A 171 -4.51 7.10 -8.01
CA PRO A 171 -4.32 6.44 -6.71
C PRO A 171 -4.31 4.90 -6.69
N GLN A 172 -4.41 4.25 -7.85
CA GLN A 172 -4.53 2.79 -8.00
C GLN A 172 -3.45 2.18 -8.90
N GLY A 173 -2.64 3.00 -9.57
CA GLY A 173 -1.58 2.48 -10.44
C GLY A 173 -0.37 2.08 -9.63
N LEU A 174 0.02 0.82 -9.64
CA LEU A 174 1.34 0.39 -9.19
C LEU A 174 2.13 -0.04 -10.42
N ALA A 175 3.23 0.67 -10.71
CA ALA A 175 4.08 0.33 -11.85
C ALA A 175 5.12 -0.72 -11.47
N VAL A 176 5.80 -0.47 -10.35
CA VAL A 176 6.85 -1.34 -9.81
C VAL A 176 6.63 -1.54 -8.32
N CYS A 177 6.58 -2.80 -7.87
CA CYS A 177 6.68 -3.12 -6.45
C CYS A 177 8.14 -3.35 -6.05
N TRP A 178 8.50 -2.95 -4.84
CA TRP A 178 9.78 -3.29 -4.20
C TRP A 178 9.66 -4.61 -3.42
N CYS A 179 9.11 -5.61 -4.10
CA CYS A 179 8.82 -6.93 -3.57
C CYS A 179 10.08 -7.73 -3.20
N LEU A 180 11.25 -7.39 -3.76
CA LEU A 180 12.50 -8.12 -3.49
C LEU A 180 13.26 -7.63 -2.25
N GLY A 181 12.77 -6.58 -1.60
CA GLY A 181 13.34 -5.99 -0.38
C GLY A 181 12.96 -4.53 -0.30
N THR A 182 12.48 -4.09 0.86
CA THR A 182 12.02 -2.71 1.07
C THR A 182 12.12 -2.34 2.55
N VAL A 183 11.58 -1.18 2.92
CA VAL A 183 11.49 -0.73 4.31
C VAL A 183 10.03 -0.58 4.75
N GLY A 184 9.81 -0.85 6.03
CA GLY A 184 8.56 -0.58 6.73
C GLY A 184 8.78 0.38 7.89
N PHE A 185 7.70 0.96 8.40
CA PHE A 185 7.69 1.87 9.54
C PHE A 185 6.32 1.86 10.22
N THR A 186 6.26 2.28 11.48
CA THR A 186 4.99 2.44 12.22
C THR A 186 4.59 3.92 12.25
N ALA A 187 3.40 4.22 11.72
CA ALA A 187 2.78 5.53 11.79
C ALA A 187 1.88 5.62 13.03
N LYS A 188 2.26 6.44 14.01
CA LYS A 188 1.56 6.55 15.30
C LYS A 188 0.50 7.66 15.26
N ALA A 189 -0.61 7.44 15.95
CA ALA A 189 -1.68 8.42 16.09
C ALA A 189 -1.17 9.71 16.77
N GLY A 190 -1.59 10.88 16.28
CA GLY A 190 -1.16 12.19 16.74
C GLY A 190 0.28 12.58 16.39
N VAL A 191 1.02 11.75 15.66
CA VAL A 191 2.46 11.96 15.41
C VAL A 191 2.74 12.25 13.94
N VAL A 192 3.56 13.28 13.69
CA VAL A 192 4.19 13.51 12.39
C VAL A 192 5.50 12.72 12.31
N SER A 193 5.51 11.71 11.45
CA SER A 193 6.65 10.85 11.19
C SER A 193 7.38 11.33 9.93
N ASP A 194 8.62 11.78 10.06
CA ASP A 194 9.49 12.15 8.94
C ASP A 194 10.14 10.91 8.33
N LEU A 195 9.73 10.59 7.10
CA LEU A 195 10.24 9.47 6.32
C LEU A 195 11.53 9.85 5.56
N GLY A 196 11.95 11.12 5.59
CA GLY A 196 13.13 11.62 4.91
C GLY A 196 12.88 11.96 3.43
N THR A 197 13.87 11.68 2.58
CA THR A 197 13.82 11.98 1.14
C THR A 197 13.78 10.71 0.32
N MET A 198 12.78 10.62 -0.56
CA MET A 198 12.63 9.54 -1.53
C MET A 198 13.24 9.94 -2.87
N PHE A 199 13.90 8.97 -3.50
CA PHE A 199 14.56 9.11 -4.79
C PHE A 199 14.01 8.08 -5.74
N PHE A 200 13.69 8.51 -6.95
CA PHE A 200 13.19 7.64 -8.02
C PHE A 200 13.86 8.01 -9.34
N ASP A 201 14.12 7.02 -10.17
CA ASP A 201 14.56 7.23 -11.56
C ASP A 201 14.21 6.00 -12.40
N THR A 202 14.21 6.15 -13.72
CA THR A 202 14.12 5.02 -14.64
C THR A 202 15.34 4.12 -14.47
N ALA A 203 15.15 2.81 -14.43
CA ALA A 203 16.26 1.87 -14.26
C ALA A 203 17.12 1.72 -15.53
N LYS A 204 16.63 2.20 -16.69
CA LYS A 204 17.30 2.11 -17.99
C LYS A 204 18.58 2.89 -18.06
N PHE A 205 18.52 4.17 -17.70
CA PHE A 205 19.65 5.08 -17.81
C PHE A 205 20.35 5.18 -16.47
N ARG A 206 21.66 5.43 -16.47
CA ARG A 206 22.39 5.64 -15.22
C ARG A 206 21.93 6.94 -14.58
N SER A 207 21.41 6.84 -13.35
CA SER A 207 20.96 8.03 -12.63
C SER A 207 22.14 8.92 -12.24
N LYS A 208 21.86 10.23 -12.16
CA LYS A 208 22.77 11.21 -11.54
C LYS A 208 22.61 11.26 -10.02
N VAL A 209 21.57 10.63 -9.48
CA VAL A 209 21.32 10.53 -8.04
C VAL A 209 22.24 9.44 -7.46
N PRO A 210 23.19 9.78 -6.57
CA PRO A 210 24.16 8.82 -6.04
C PRO A 210 23.50 7.62 -5.34
N GLU A 211 22.38 7.84 -4.67
CA GLU A 211 21.61 6.82 -3.97
C GLU A 211 21.03 5.74 -4.90
N LEU A 212 20.90 6.01 -6.20
CA LEU A 212 20.34 5.10 -7.20
C LEU A 212 21.39 4.47 -8.12
N LYS A 213 22.69 4.65 -7.83
CA LYS A 213 23.79 4.22 -8.71
C LYS A 213 23.79 2.72 -9.04
N ASP A 214 23.29 1.89 -8.12
CA ASP A 214 23.29 0.41 -8.24
C ASP A 214 21.91 -0.13 -8.67
N GLU A 215 20.90 0.74 -8.78
CA GLU A 215 19.52 0.38 -9.14
C GLU A 215 19.11 0.95 -10.51
N THR A 216 20.08 1.48 -11.27
CA THR A 216 19.87 2.14 -12.56
C THR A 216 21.03 1.85 -13.53
N GLY A 217 20.84 2.14 -14.81
CA GLY A 217 21.83 1.86 -15.86
C GLY A 217 21.79 0.43 -16.43
N PHE A 218 20.67 -0.29 -16.27
CA PHE A 218 20.51 -1.66 -16.78
C PHE A 218 20.34 -1.74 -18.31
N GLY A 219 20.19 -0.59 -18.99
CA GLY A 219 20.01 -0.53 -20.43
C GLY A 219 18.72 -1.23 -20.90
N PRO A 220 18.67 -1.74 -22.15
CA PRO A 220 17.45 -2.31 -22.73
C PRO A 220 16.83 -3.48 -21.97
N SER A 221 17.60 -4.15 -21.09
CA SER A 221 17.07 -5.24 -20.25
C SER A 221 15.99 -4.77 -19.25
N SER A 222 15.93 -3.47 -18.99
CA SER A 222 14.92 -2.84 -18.13
C SER A 222 13.71 -2.26 -18.89
N ASP A 223 13.71 -2.33 -20.23
CA ASP A 223 12.60 -1.96 -21.11
C ASP A 223 11.53 -3.07 -21.10
N THR A 224 10.90 -3.28 -19.94
CA THR A 224 9.69 -4.09 -19.82
C THR A 224 8.47 -3.24 -20.23
N PRO A 225 7.31 -3.84 -20.54
CA PRO A 225 6.08 -3.08 -20.83
C PRO A 225 5.68 -2.08 -19.72
N TRP A 226 6.23 -2.24 -18.51
CA TRP A 226 5.94 -1.43 -17.34
C TRP A 226 7.09 -0.52 -16.93
N PHE A 227 8.25 -0.66 -17.61
CA PHE A 227 9.54 -0.02 -17.37
C PHE A 227 10.02 -0.18 -15.92
N LEU A 228 11.21 -0.77 -15.70
CA LEU A 228 11.73 -0.86 -14.34
C LEU A 228 12.09 0.54 -13.80
N ILE A 229 11.74 0.76 -12.54
CA ILE A 229 11.97 2.00 -11.81
C ILE A 229 12.89 1.65 -10.63
N GLY A 230 13.99 2.39 -10.51
CA GLY A 230 14.85 2.35 -9.34
C GLY A 230 14.31 3.32 -8.28
N GLY A 231 14.38 2.92 -7.02
CA GLY A 231 13.94 3.77 -5.92
C GLY A 231 14.71 3.50 -4.64
N THR A 232 14.86 4.52 -3.80
CA THR A 232 15.34 4.36 -2.41
C THR A 232 14.86 5.52 -1.55
N VAL A 233 15.05 5.41 -0.24
CA VAL A 233 14.80 6.47 0.72
C VAL A 233 16.06 6.75 1.53
N ARG A 234 16.31 8.03 1.80
CA ARG A 234 17.29 8.49 2.78
C ARG A 234 16.52 9.01 3.99
N PRO A 235 16.58 8.35 5.17
CA PRO A 235 15.79 8.74 6.35
C PRO A 235 16.10 10.13 6.94
N ASP A 236 17.14 10.81 6.46
CA ASP A 236 17.64 12.10 6.97
C ASP A 236 16.76 13.28 6.44
N ARG A 237 16.61 14.45 7.10
CA ARG A 237 17.64 15.27 7.77
C ARG A 237 17.17 16.03 9.00
N ARG A 238 18.04 16.08 10.02
CA ARG A 238 17.98 17.04 11.14
C ARG A 238 18.14 18.52 10.73
N ASP A 239 18.37 18.81 9.44
CA ASP A 239 18.93 20.10 9.00
C ASP A 239 18.06 20.88 8.00
N GLY A 240 16.90 20.36 7.62
CA GLY A 240 16.00 21.03 6.68
C GLY A 240 15.00 21.92 7.41
N ALA A 241 14.97 23.23 7.10
CA ALA A 241 13.91 24.10 7.60
C ALA A 241 12.54 23.58 7.14
N LEU A 242 11.67 23.27 8.09
CA LEU A 242 10.27 22.95 7.79
C LEU A 242 9.52 24.23 7.39
N PRO A 243 8.52 24.15 6.50
CA PRO A 243 7.64 25.28 6.24
C PRO A 243 7.02 25.82 7.52
N ALA A 244 6.71 27.11 7.57
CA ALA A 244 6.15 27.76 8.76
C ALA A 244 4.92 27.02 9.33
N ALA A 245 4.10 26.43 8.46
CA ALA A 245 2.93 25.61 8.83
C ALA A 245 3.26 24.39 9.71
N LEU A 246 4.50 23.91 9.68
CA LEU A 246 4.99 22.76 10.46
C LEU A 246 5.97 23.15 11.57
N ALA A 247 6.39 24.42 11.63
CA ALA A 247 7.47 24.87 12.54
C ALA A 247 7.13 24.66 14.02
N ALA A 248 5.85 24.72 14.38
CA ALA A 248 5.35 24.50 15.75
C ALA A 248 4.91 23.04 16.02
N ILE A 249 4.99 22.15 15.04
CA ILE A 249 4.51 20.77 15.17
C ILE A 249 5.69 19.85 15.48
N PRO A 250 5.64 19.06 16.57
CA PRO A 250 6.67 18.07 16.84
C PRO A 250 6.73 17.03 15.72
N VAL A 251 7.91 16.93 15.09
CA VAL A 251 8.20 15.94 14.05
C VAL A 251 9.20 14.94 14.61
N SER A 252 8.89 13.65 14.47
CA SER A 252 9.76 12.54 14.87
C SER A 252 10.30 11.84 13.63
N PRO A 253 11.58 11.45 13.58
CA PRO A 253 12.08 10.60 12.51
C PRO A 253 11.35 9.25 12.53
N ALA A 254 11.08 8.72 11.35
CA ALA A 254 10.49 7.39 11.21
C ALA A 254 11.46 6.31 11.68
N ASP A 255 10.96 5.39 12.50
CA ASP A 255 11.72 4.20 12.89
C ASP A 255 11.56 3.12 11.83
N TYR A 256 12.43 3.19 10.82
CA TYR A 256 12.42 2.24 9.73
C TYR A 256 12.94 0.85 10.13
N VAL A 257 12.34 -0.18 9.58
CA VAL A 257 12.80 -1.58 9.65
C VAL A 257 12.96 -2.14 8.25
N ALA A 258 13.92 -3.03 8.05
CA ALA A 258 14.03 -3.74 6.77
C ALA A 258 12.90 -4.78 6.65
N VAL A 259 12.28 -4.82 5.47
CA VAL A 259 11.26 -5.79 5.10
C VAL A 259 11.84 -6.70 4.03
N GLY A 260 11.81 -8.00 4.30
CA GLY A 260 12.33 -9.01 3.40
C GLY A 260 11.48 -9.15 2.13
N SER A 261 11.91 -10.05 1.25
CA SER A 261 11.21 -10.28 0.00
C SER A 261 9.80 -10.87 0.25
N PHE A 262 8.83 -10.43 -0.54
CA PHE A 262 7.47 -10.93 -0.57
C PHE A 262 6.99 -11.07 -2.01
N VAL A 263 6.06 -11.98 -2.28
CA VAL A 263 5.60 -12.26 -3.65
C VAL A 263 4.27 -11.56 -3.90
N ASP A 264 4.23 -10.65 -4.86
CA ASP A 264 2.98 -10.18 -5.48
C ASP A 264 2.96 -10.62 -6.95
N LEU A 265 2.17 -11.66 -7.24
CA LEU A 265 2.11 -12.30 -8.55
C LEU A 265 1.39 -11.45 -9.62
N ASN A 266 0.77 -10.33 -9.23
CA ASN A 266 -0.13 -9.60 -10.11
C ASN A 266 0.38 -8.23 -10.57
N ASN A 267 1.67 -7.93 -10.35
CA ASN A 267 2.26 -6.64 -10.74
C ASN A 267 3.20 -6.77 -11.93
N GLY A 268 3.14 -5.76 -12.80
CA GLY A 268 3.91 -5.71 -14.04
C GLY A 268 5.43 -5.51 -13.85
N GLY A 269 5.83 -4.77 -12.81
CA GLY A 269 7.24 -4.54 -12.45
C GLY A 269 7.56 -5.05 -11.06
N ILE A 270 8.56 -5.93 -10.96
CA ILE A 270 9.11 -6.42 -9.69
C ILE A 270 10.55 -5.94 -9.58
N ASN A 271 10.87 -5.20 -8.51
CA ASN A 271 12.23 -4.75 -8.22
C ASN A 271 12.52 -4.86 -6.71
N ARG A 272 13.73 -4.50 -6.31
CA ARG A 272 14.11 -4.21 -4.92
C ARG A 272 14.16 -2.69 -4.71
N LEU A 273 13.95 -2.25 -3.47
CA LEU A 273 14.33 -0.90 -3.07
C LEU A 273 15.86 -0.86 -2.95
N GLY A 274 16.50 0.20 -3.43
CA GLY A 274 17.93 0.40 -3.22
C GLY A 274 18.28 0.44 -1.72
N PRO A 275 19.56 0.25 -1.35
CA PRO A 275 19.99 0.31 0.05
C PRO A 275 19.50 1.57 0.75
N VAL A 276 19.06 1.41 2.00
CA VAL A 276 18.59 2.50 2.86
C VAL A 276 19.59 2.64 4.00
N PRO A 277 20.35 3.75 4.08
CA PRO A 277 21.40 3.92 5.08
C PRO A 277 20.92 3.63 6.51
N GLY A 278 21.61 2.71 7.19
CA GLY A 278 21.31 2.32 8.57
C GLY A 278 20.06 1.45 8.75
N VAL A 279 19.41 1.00 7.65
CA VAL A 279 18.19 0.19 7.72
C VAL A 279 18.27 -1.06 6.85
N LEU A 280 18.46 -0.90 5.54
CA LEU A 280 18.33 -1.98 4.56
C LEU A 280 19.59 -2.05 3.70
N ASP A 281 20.14 -3.25 3.59
CA ASP A 281 21.22 -3.57 2.65
C ASP A 281 21.01 -5.00 2.08
N TYR A 282 21.91 -5.48 1.25
CA TYR A 282 21.78 -6.76 0.57
C TYR A 282 23.07 -7.59 0.61
N VAL A 283 22.92 -8.87 0.97
CA VAL A 283 24.00 -9.86 0.85
C VAL A 283 23.59 -10.91 -0.17
N ARG A 284 24.27 -10.97 -1.32
CA ARG A 284 23.95 -11.87 -2.44
C ARG A 284 22.47 -11.79 -2.85
N SER A 285 21.99 -10.56 -3.03
CA SER A 285 20.60 -10.23 -3.38
C SER A 285 19.55 -10.61 -2.33
N LYS A 286 19.96 -10.96 -1.11
CA LYS A 286 19.04 -11.16 0.02
C LYS A 286 19.00 -9.92 0.89
N PRO A 287 17.81 -9.36 1.19
CA PRO A 287 17.70 -8.20 2.05
C PRO A 287 18.16 -8.55 3.47
N ILE A 288 18.95 -7.65 4.06
CA ILE A 288 19.40 -7.70 5.45
C ILE A 288 18.96 -6.43 6.18
N ASP A 289 18.61 -6.60 7.45
CA ASP A 289 18.39 -5.48 8.35
C ASP A 289 19.75 -5.03 8.90
N VAL A 290 20.14 -3.80 8.59
CA VAL A 290 21.46 -3.26 8.96
C VAL A 290 21.58 -3.03 10.48
N LYS A 291 20.46 -2.75 11.17
CA LYS A 291 20.46 -2.52 12.62
C LYS A 291 20.77 -3.79 13.39
N THR A 292 20.31 -4.93 12.88
CA THR A 292 20.41 -6.23 13.56
C THR A 292 21.42 -7.19 12.93
N GLY A 293 21.85 -6.94 11.70
CA GLY A 293 22.80 -7.77 10.95
C GLY A 293 22.23 -9.12 10.48
N VAL A 294 20.92 -9.34 10.65
CA VAL A 294 20.23 -10.58 10.24
C VAL A 294 19.43 -10.38 8.96
N ALA A 295 19.08 -11.50 8.31
CA ALA A 295 18.20 -11.49 7.15
C ALA A 295 16.89 -10.79 7.50
N ALA A 296 16.47 -9.85 6.65
CA ALA A 296 15.20 -9.16 6.83
C ALA A 296 14.06 -10.17 6.76
N ALA A 297 13.12 -10.11 7.71
CA ALA A 297 12.00 -11.02 7.75
C ALA A 297 11.16 -10.86 6.48
N GLY A 298 11.05 -11.92 5.68
CA GLY A 298 10.12 -11.99 4.56
C GLY A 298 8.68 -12.10 5.08
N GLY A 299 7.77 -11.33 4.50
CA GLY A 299 6.35 -11.43 4.79
C GLY A 299 5.61 -12.14 3.66
N ALA A 300 4.63 -12.98 3.98
CA ALA A 300 3.52 -13.15 3.05
C ALA A 300 2.67 -11.88 3.18
N VAL A 301 2.61 -11.04 2.14
CA VAL A 301 1.58 -10.00 2.06
C VAL A 301 0.27 -10.73 1.78
N GLY A 302 -0.37 -11.23 2.83
CA GLY A 302 -1.66 -11.89 2.75
C GLY A 302 -2.68 -10.87 2.26
N ARG A 303 -3.20 -11.10 1.04
CA ARG A 303 -4.39 -10.43 0.53
C ARG A 303 -5.64 -11.14 1.02
#